data_AF-W2HQG9-F1
#
_entry.id   AF-W2HQG9-F1
#
_cell.length_a   1.000
_cell.length_b   1.000
_cell.length_c   1.000
_cell.angle_alpha   90.00
_cell.angle_beta   90.00
_cell.angle_gamma   90.00
#
_symmetry.space_group_name_H-M   'P 1'
#
loop_
_entity.id
_entity.type
_entity.pdbx_description
1 polymer ?
#
loop_
_entity_poly.entity_id
_entity_poly.type
_entity_poly.pdbx_seq_one_letter_code
_entity_poly.pdbx_strand_id
1 'polypeptide(L)'
;MPKFPVEVKKAAVAQVQEGRTVSGVAASLVIIARTIRKWVTAASNGDSLDHARRGPKPVLPEEAERHIHDWIVGRQLVGFSVDRGQILRK
;
A
#
# COMPACT_ATOMS: atom_id res chain seq x y z
N MET A 1 -5.19 -13.61 7.26
CA MET A 1 -5.69 -13.64 5.87
C MET A 1 -6.59 -12.45 5.64
N PRO A 2 -6.41 -11.67 4.56
CA PRO A 2 -7.33 -10.57 4.23
C PRO A 2 -8.73 -11.13 3.93
N LYS A 3 -9.78 -10.41 4.36
CA LYS A 3 -11.18 -10.84 4.21
C LYS A 3 -11.61 -11.03 2.73
N PHE A 4 -10.98 -10.29 1.83
CA PHE A 4 -11.21 -10.39 0.38
C PHE A 4 -9.86 -10.46 -0.35
N PRO A 5 -9.65 -11.47 -1.22
CA PRO A 5 -8.51 -11.52 -2.12
C PRO A 5 -8.44 -10.28 -3.02
N VAL A 6 -7.24 -9.94 -3.49
CA VAL A 6 -6.98 -8.71 -4.29
C VAL A 6 -7.66 -8.80 -5.65
N GLU A 7 -7.74 -10.00 -6.18
CA GLU A 7 -8.35 -10.40 -7.45
C GLU A 7 -9.84 -10.08 -7.43
N VAL A 8 -10.53 -10.39 -6.32
CA VAL A 8 -11.95 -10.06 -6.12
C VAL A 8 -12.15 -8.55 -6.08
N LYS A 9 -11.24 -7.81 -5.45
CA LYS A 9 -11.30 -6.33 -5.42
C LYS A 9 -11.12 -5.74 -6.81
N LYS A 10 -10.11 -6.21 -7.56
CA LYS A 10 -9.81 -5.76 -8.93
C LYS A 10 -10.98 -6.05 -9.87
N ALA A 11 -11.54 -7.26 -9.80
CA ALA A 11 -12.71 -7.64 -10.60
C ALA A 11 -13.93 -6.77 -10.28
N ALA A 12 -14.18 -6.46 -9.00
CA ALA A 12 -15.28 -5.60 -8.61
C ALA A 12 -15.11 -4.15 -9.12
N VAL A 13 -13.89 -3.61 -9.07
CA VAL A 13 -13.58 -2.28 -9.61
C VAL A 13 -13.75 -2.25 -11.13
N ALA A 14 -13.23 -3.26 -11.85
CA ALA A 14 -13.37 -3.37 -13.30
C ALA A 14 -14.85 -3.38 -13.74
N GLN A 15 -15.69 -4.16 -13.08
CA GLN A 15 -17.14 -4.20 -13.39
C GLN A 15 -17.83 -2.85 -13.21
N VAL A 16 -17.42 -2.06 -12.20
CA VAL A 16 -17.96 -0.70 -12.00
C VAL A 16 -17.45 0.26 -13.08
N GLN A 17 -16.18 0.14 -13.47
CA GLN A 17 -15.58 0.95 -14.56
C GLN A 17 -16.18 0.62 -15.93
N GLU A 18 -16.58 -0.64 -16.16
CA GLU A 18 -17.36 -1.10 -17.33
C GLU A 18 -18.80 -0.59 -17.35
N GLY A 19 -19.24 0.15 -16.32
CA GLY A 19 -20.55 0.79 -16.27
C GLY A 19 -21.61 0.05 -15.46
N ARG A 20 -21.27 -1.06 -14.77
CA ARG A 20 -22.23 -1.66 -13.83
C ARG A 20 -22.44 -0.76 -12.62
N THR A 21 -23.66 -0.79 -12.09
CA THR A 21 -23.97 -0.09 -10.84
C THR A 21 -23.26 -0.76 -9.66
N VAL A 22 -22.80 0.06 -8.71
CA VAL A 22 -22.20 -0.42 -7.46
C VAL A 22 -23.13 -1.37 -6.70
N SER A 23 -24.44 -1.11 -6.73
CA SER A 23 -25.44 -1.96 -6.09
C SER A 23 -25.53 -3.35 -6.74
N GLY A 24 -25.47 -3.41 -8.08
CA GLY A 24 -25.46 -4.67 -8.81
C GLY A 24 -24.21 -5.51 -8.51
N VAL A 25 -23.04 -4.88 -8.48
CA VAL A 25 -21.77 -5.55 -8.14
C VAL A 25 -21.73 -6.00 -6.67
N ALA A 26 -22.29 -5.19 -5.77
CA ALA A 26 -22.43 -5.52 -4.35
C ALA A 26 -23.31 -6.75 -4.15
N ALA A 27 -24.45 -6.82 -4.84
CA ALA A 27 -25.37 -7.95 -4.77
C ALA A 27 -24.75 -9.23 -5.36
N SER A 28 -24.07 -9.14 -6.51
CA SER A 28 -23.49 -10.30 -7.18
C SER A 28 -22.34 -10.94 -6.40
N LEU A 29 -21.51 -10.12 -5.74
CA LEU A 29 -20.36 -10.58 -4.96
C LEU A 29 -20.70 -10.82 -3.49
N VAL A 30 -21.93 -10.51 -3.04
CA VAL A 30 -22.34 -10.53 -1.62
C VAL A 30 -21.41 -9.65 -0.77
N ILE A 31 -21.07 -8.47 -1.29
CA ILE A 31 -20.19 -7.48 -0.64
C ILE A 31 -20.97 -6.20 -0.42
N ILE A 32 -20.84 -5.61 0.76
CA ILE A 32 -21.52 -4.35 1.09
C ILE A 32 -21.10 -3.24 0.11
N ALA A 33 -22.08 -2.51 -0.46
CA ALA A 33 -21.85 -1.45 -1.44
C ALA A 33 -20.88 -0.34 -0.99
N ARG A 34 -20.81 -0.06 0.32
CA ARG A 34 -19.81 0.85 0.92
C ARG A 34 -18.37 0.40 0.64
N THR A 35 -18.12 -0.91 0.68
CA THR A 35 -16.80 -1.51 0.45
C THR A 35 -16.41 -1.40 -1.02
N ILE A 36 -17.35 -1.67 -1.93
CA ILE A 36 -17.15 -1.50 -3.38
C ILE A 36 -16.81 -0.05 -3.70
N ARG A 37 -17.58 0.92 -3.16
CA ARG A 37 -17.28 2.36 -3.29
C ARG A 37 -15.87 2.71 -2.81
N LYS A 38 -15.47 2.19 -1.65
CA LYS A 38 -14.12 2.42 -1.12
C LYS A 38 -13.03 1.93 -2.08
N TRP A 39 -13.20 0.76 -2.69
CA TRP A 39 -12.22 0.23 -3.66
C TRP A 39 -12.18 1.04 -4.95
N VAL A 40 -13.34 1.49 -5.44
CA VAL A 40 -13.41 2.35 -6.63
C VAL A 40 -12.73 3.69 -6.38
N THR A 41 -12.95 4.31 -5.21
CA THR A 41 -12.25 5.55 -4.83
C THR A 41 -10.73 5.33 -4.71
N ALA A 42 -10.30 4.25 -4.06
CA ALA A 42 -8.88 3.91 -3.96
C ALA A 42 -8.23 3.73 -5.34
N ALA A 43 -8.90 2.99 -6.25
CA ALA A 43 -8.42 2.80 -7.62
C ALA A 43 -8.37 4.12 -8.40
N SER A 44 -9.34 5.02 -8.21
CA SER A 44 -9.35 6.35 -8.83
C SER A 44 -8.21 7.25 -8.33
N ASN A 45 -7.75 7.05 -7.09
CA ASN A 45 -6.62 7.79 -6.52
C ASN A 45 -5.26 7.15 -6.87
N GLY A 46 -5.25 6.00 -7.56
CA GLY A 46 -4.03 5.23 -7.80
C GLY A 46 -3.52 4.47 -6.56
N ASP A 47 -4.32 4.37 -5.50
CA ASP A 47 -3.96 3.64 -4.28
C ASP A 47 -3.95 2.13 -4.53
N SER A 48 -3.05 1.40 -3.84
CA SER A 48 -3.06 -0.06 -3.89
C SER A 48 -4.31 -0.64 -3.20
N LEU A 49 -4.91 -1.65 -3.85
CA LEU A 49 -6.00 -2.45 -3.29
C LEU A 49 -5.50 -3.57 -2.38
N ASP A 50 -4.19 -3.76 -2.28
CA ASP A 50 -3.58 -4.76 -1.41
C ASP A 50 -3.85 -4.45 0.05
N HIS A 51 -3.96 -5.52 0.84
CA HIS A 51 -4.10 -5.34 2.28
C HIS A 51 -2.74 -4.97 2.89
N ALA A 52 -2.46 -3.67 2.97
CA ALA A 52 -1.34 -3.15 3.73
C ALA A 52 -1.85 -2.45 4.99
N ARG A 53 -1.29 -2.82 6.16
CA ARG A 53 -1.40 -1.96 7.33
C ARG A 53 -0.54 -0.74 7.06
N ARG A 54 -1.12 0.45 7.14
CA ARG A 54 -0.32 1.68 7.09
C ARG A 54 0.59 1.67 8.31
N GLY A 55 1.90 1.67 8.07
CA GLY A 55 2.89 1.79 9.14
C GLY A 55 2.78 3.16 9.82
N PRO A 56 3.56 3.38 10.89
CA PRO A 56 3.77 4.71 11.44
C PRO A 56 4.13 5.70 10.32
N LYS A 57 3.71 6.95 10.47
CA LYS A 57 4.09 7.99 9.52
C LYS A 57 5.63 8.07 9.47
N PRO A 58 6.25 8.05 8.28
CA PRO A 58 7.67 8.32 8.11
C PRO A 58 8.07 9.58 8.89
N VAL A 59 9.12 9.49 9.69
CA VAL A 59 9.63 10.63 10.46
C VAL A 59 10.48 11.53 9.56
N LEU A 60 11.10 10.92 8.55
CA LEU A 60 11.97 11.60 7.60
C LEU A 60 11.26 11.77 6.24
N PRO A 61 11.64 12.77 5.44
CA PRO A 61 11.26 12.83 4.03
C PRO A 61 11.69 11.56 3.28
N GLU A 62 10.93 11.15 2.27
CA GLU A 62 11.19 9.92 1.50
C GLU A 62 12.62 9.85 0.94
N GLU A 63 13.10 10.98 0.41
CA GLU A 63 14.46 11.09 -0.12
C GLU A 63 15.52 10.84 0.95
N ALA A 64 15.31 11.34 2.16
CA ALA A 64 16.23 11.12 3.29
C ALA A 64 16.21 9.66 3.76
N GLU A 65 15.03 9.03 3.83
CA GLU A 65 14.94 7.59 4.16
C GLU A 65 15.68 6.73 3.13
N ARG A 66 15.49 7.02 1.84
CA ARG A 66 16.17 6.31 0.74
C ARG A 66 17.68 6.49 0.80
N HIS A 67 18.18 7.71 0.99
CA HIS A 67 19.62 7.96 1.10
C HIS A 67 20.25 7.24 2.30
N ILE A 68 19.58 7.24 3.45
CA ILE A 68 20.06 6.51 4.63
C ILE A 68 20.06 5.01 4.35
N HIS A 69 19.00 4.48 3.75
CA HIS A 69 18.91 3.07 3.38
C HIS A 69 20.08 2.65 2.47
N ASP A 70 20.31 3.38 1.38
CA ASP A 70 21.37 3.06 0.41
C ASP A 70 22.75 3.12 1.05
N TRP A 71 22.98 4.10 1.94
CA TRP A 71 24.22 4.20 2.71
C TRP A 71 24.42 3.02 3.67
N ILE A 72 23.36 2.60 4.38
CA ILE A 72 23.39 1.44 5.29
C ILE A 72 23.73 0.16 4.52
N VAL A 73 23.04 -0.08 3.39
CA VAL A 73 23.27 -1.26 2.55
C VAL A 73 24.71 -1.25 2.03
N GLY A 74 25.19 -0.10 1.53
CA GLY A 74 26.58 0.05 1.08
C GLY A 74 27.60 -0.29 2.17
N ARG A 75 27.40 0.20 3.41
CA ARG A 75 28.28 -0.12 4.55
C ARG A 75 28.33 -1.62 4.84
N GLN A 76 27.17 -2.26 4.90
CA GLN A 76 27.06 -3.68 5.22
C GLN A 76 27.71 -4.56 4.14
N LEU A 77 27.53 -4.21 2.86
CA LEU A 77 28.16 -4.92 1.74
C LEU A 77 29.69 -4.88 1.78
N VAL A 78 30.27 -3.78 2.27
CA VAL A 78 31.74 -3.62 2.40
C VAL A 78 32.24 -4.10 3.77
N GLY A 79 31.38 -4.69 4.61
CA GLY A 79 31.75 -5.29 5.90
C GLY A 79 31.95 -4.30 7.05
N PHE A 80 31.46 -3.08 6.92
CA PHE A 80 31.52 -2.07 7.98
C PHE A 80 30.28 -2.13 8.89
N SER A 81 30.45 -1.87 10.19
CA SER A 81 29.34 -1.83 11.14
C SER A 81 28.40 -0.64 10.89
N VAL A 82 27.13 -0.80 11.26
CA VAL A 82 26.10 0.24 11.14
C VAL A 82 25.44 0.43 12.51
N ASP A 83 26.16 1.11 13.39
CA ASP A 83 25.71 1.40 14.75
C ASP A 83 25.07 2.79 14.86
N ARG A 84 24.26 3.00 15.91
CA ARG A 84 23.58 4.30 16.15
C ARG A 84 24.53 5.49 16.14
N GLY A 85 25.73 5.36 16.72
CA GLY A 85 26.72 6.44 16.77
C GLY A 85 27.37 6.77 15.42
N GLN A 86 27.20 5.91 14.42
CA GLN A 86 27.67 6.13 13.04
C GLN A 86 26.60 6.83 12.20
N ILE A 87 25.32 6.68 12.57
CA ILE A 87 24.18 7.28 11.89
C ILE A 87 23.85 8.65 12.49
N LEU A 88 23.87 8.76 13.82
CA LEU A 88 23.47 9.97 14.54
C LEU A 88 24.70 10.59 15.21
N ARG A 89 25.00 11.83 14.83
CA ARG A 89 25.96 12.66 15.55
C ARG A 89 25.31 13.16 16.84
N LYS A 90 26.06 13.13 17.94
CA LYS A 90 25.61 13.63 19.25
C LYS A 90 25.71 15.15 19.31
#